data_AF-A0A6P8IFR8-F1
#
_entry.id   AF-A0A6P8IFR8-F1
#
_cell.length_a   1.000
_cell.length_b   1.000
_cell.length_c   1.000
_cell.angle_alpha   90.00
_cell.angle_beta   90.00
_cell.angle_gamma   90.00
#
_symmetry.space_group_name_H-M   'P 1'
#
loop_
_entity.id
_entity.type
_entity.pdbx_description
1 polymer ?
#
loop_
_entity_poly.entity_id
_entity_poly.type
_entity_poly.pdbx_seq_one_letter_code
_entity_poly.pdbx_strand_id
1 'polypeptide(L)'
;MMVQHTRRCREYTGPTPNSVAIRAKPTNKRPVEYLILEGRRRDELRDQAIAETKYQNQCDLKSEWEKATDKRIQRNTIVRRVDRLMQSETFNLEDRRERLREMLLKEEEDHIKEMEAKEETTIERQAKMRERAKFLKQKHEQERLQFVQEKLDQRWREECEELRATLSKRHQDDVFTERSDQIRMKEEQKKREKEIESMYADLWEKDVQAKKLREEQAAHEQMERNRETLRILQLQSEAIEKQKEEEKQLKEMEAAWLAEQQKMREQEEEFLRQEKVRKQQAAKRARDISIRLKNEKEAREKQEELALDMKILEKLLDDTRNEAMEDKQRKKELREENLRFMQYCALNRKEEEEREKALENHVNAEVEKQWAKKMEQYRKERAARKRLMENVMKTRQEQMEERKRIANALKDAEFAEKEAMFQAWQEHERIEKANKERALQKNRDYQAHLSMQIDYQAQMKQKEKDEEREEFLLGQEAEKEYQRRLKEALQRPANKIHPIRLMASHRSKSN
;
A
#
# COMPACT_ATOMS: atom_id res chain seq x y z
N MET A 1 -37.35 -97.42 -111.43
CA MET A 1 -37.89 -97.40 -112.81
C MET A 1 -38.16 -98.83 -113.23
N MET A 2 -39.41 -99.12 -113.59
CA MET A 2 -39.89 -100.40 -114.11
C MET A 2 -39.30 -100.65 -115.50
N VAL A 3 -38.71 -101.82 -115.75
CA VAL A 3 -38.39 -102.24 -117.13
C VAL A 3 -39.06 -103.58 -117.38
N GLN A 4 -40.22 -103.49 -118.03
CA GLN A 4 -41.11 -104.56 -118.48
C GLN A 4 -40.38 -105.46 -119.48
N HIS A 5 -40.40 -106.78 -119.25
CA HIS A 5 -39.77 -107.76 -120.15
C HIS A 5 -40.83 -108.42 -121.06
N THR A 6 -40.72 -108.19 -122.37
CA THR A 6 -41.59 -108.73 -123.42
C THR A 6 -41.18 -110.15 -123.85
N ARG A 7 -42.17 -111.06 -123.95
CA ARG A 7 -41.99 -112.46 -124.33
C ARG A 7 -41.95 -112.60 -125.86
N ARG A 8 -40.91 -113.27 -126.40
CA ARG A 8 -40.74 -113.56 -127.83
C ARG A 8 -41.26 -114.97 -128.18
N CYS A 9 -42.38 -115.05 -128.91
CA CYS A 9 -42.92 -116.29 -129.50
C CYS A 9 -42.10 -116.74 -130.71
N ARG A 10 -42.13 -118.05 -131.03
CA ARG A 10 -41.18 -118.72 -131.93
C ARG A 10 -41.82 -119.48 -133.10
N GLU A 11 -43.11 -119.30 -133.32
CA GLU A 11 -43.91 -120.10 -134.25
C GLU A 11 -44.08 -119.36 -135.58
N TYR A 12 -43.88 -120.06 -136.70
CA TYR A 12 -44.04 -119.53 -138.06
C TYR A 12 -44.93 -120.49 -138.87
N THR A 13 -46.09 -120.02 -139.31
CA THR A 13 -47.10 -120.78 -140.07
C THR A 13 -46.78 -120.84 -141.57
N GLY A 14 -46.78 -122.04 -142.14
CA GLY A 14 -46.88 -122.26 -143.58
C GLY A 14 -48.33 -122.37 -144.06
N PRO A 15 -48.59 -122.65 -145.35
CA PRO A 15 -49.84 -122.35 -146.05
C PRO A 15 -50.94 -123.41 -145.89
N THR A 16 -50.61 -124.60 -145.41
CA THR A 16 -51.63 -125.57 -145.02
C THR A 16 -51.98 -125.41 -143.54
N PRO A 17 -53.27 -125.56 -143.18
CA PRO A 17 -53.68 -125.58 -141.79
C PRO A 17 -52.86 -126.66 -141.10
N ASN A 18 -52.08 -126.23 -140.12
CA ASN A 18 -51.23 -127.04 -139.25
C ASN A 18 -49.78 -127.28 -139.74
N SER A 19 -49.29 -126.53 -140.73
CA SER A 19 -47.84 -126.36 -140.89
C SER A 19 -47.39 -125.16 -140.03
N VAL A 20 -46.85 -125.41 -138.84
CA VAL A 20 -46.26 -124.39 -137.97
C VAL A 20 -44.86 -124.82 -137.54
N ALA A 21 -43.83 -124.11 -137.98
CA ALA A 21 -42.41 -124.38 -137.74
C ALA A 21 -41.84 -123.48 -136.63
N ILE A 22 -40.94 -124.03 -135.79
CA ILE A 22 -40.41 -123.35 -134.60
C ILE A 22 -38.89 -123.13 -134.72
N ARG A 23 -38.41 -121.89 -134.50
CA ARG A 23 -36.98 -121.53 -134.56
C ARG A 23 -36.18 -122.14 -133.38
N ALA A 24 -35.01 -122.77 -133.59
CA ALA A 24 -34.19 -123.44 -132.55
C ALA A 24 -33.39 -122.45 -131.65
N LYS A 25 -33.09 -122.80 -130.37
CA LYS A 25 -32.44 -121.89 -129.36
C LYS A 25 -30.91 -121.83 -129.53
N PRO A 26 -30.26 -120.65 -129.38
CA PRO A 26 -28.81 -120.56 -129.31
C PRO A 26 -28.30 -121.09 -127.96
N THR A 27 -27.25 -121.92 -128.01
CA THR A 27 -26.58 -122.50 -126.84
C THR A 27 -25.72 -121.45 -126.13
N ASN A 28 -25.99 -121.18 -124.86
CA ASN A 28 -25.36 -120.12 -124.07
C ASN A 28 -23.89 -120.47 -123.76
N LYS A 29 -22.96 -119.57 -124.11
CA LYS A 29 -21.50 -119.75 -124.01
C LYS A 29 -20.94 -119.52 -122.59
N ARG A 30 -21.79 -119.19 -121.62
CA ARG A 30 -21.37 -118.91 -120.25
C ARG A 30 -21.51 -120.19 -119.41
N PRO A 31 -20.42 -120.66 -118.75
CA PRO A 31 -20.46 -121.84 -117.91
C PRO A 31 -21.53 -121.71 -116.83
N VAL A 32 -22.13 -122.85 -116.44
CA VAL A 32 -23.15 -122.96 -115.38
C VAL A 32 -22.67 -122.34 -114.05
N GLU A 33 -21.36 -122.22 -113.83
CA GLU A 33 -20.73 -121.78 -112.59
C GLU A 33 -20.46 -120.27 -112.48
N TYR A 34 -20.75 -119.45 -113.50
CA TYR A 34 -20.36 -118.03 -113.53
C TYR A 34 -20.87 -117.20 -112.33
N LEU A 35 -22.13 -117.37 -111.93
CA LEU A 35 -22.71 -116.64 -110.79
C LEU A 35 -22.12 -117.07 -109.44
N ILE A 36 -21.74 -118.34 -109.32
CA ILE A 36 -21.10 -118.88 -108.11
C ILE A 36 -19.69 -118.30 -107.98
N LEU A 37 -18.96 -118.21 -109.09
CA LEU A 37 -17.62 -117.61 -109.13
C LEU A 37 -17.65 -116.10 -108.84
N GLU A 38 -18.65 -115.36 -109.33
CA GLU A 38 -18.82 -113.92 -109.03
C GLU A 38 -19.21 -113.66 -107.57
N GLY A 39 -20.10 -114.49 -107.01
CA GLY A 39 -20.45 -114.43 -105.58
C GLY A 39 -19.24 -114.69 -104.69
N ARG A 40 -18.47 -115.76 -104.97
CA ARG A 40 -17.21 -116.06 -104.27
C ARG A 40 -16.22 -114.92 -104.35
N ARG A 41 -16.06 -114.29 -105.52
CA ARG A 41 -15.18 -113.13 -105.69
C ARG A 41 -15.60 -111.92 -104.81
N ARG A 42 -16.90 -111.67 -104.67
CA ARG A 42 -17.41 -110.59 -103.80
C ARG A 42 -17.23 -110.90 -102.33
N ASP A 43 -17.50 -112.13 -101.91
CA ASP A 43 -17.31 -112.57 -100.53
C ASP A 43 -15.82 -112.57 -100.15
N GLU A 44 -14.94 -113.03 -101.05
CA GLU A 44 -13.49 -112.94 -100.88
C GLU A 44 -13.00 -111.50 -100.71
N LEU A 45 -13.49 -110.54 -101.52
CA LEU A 45 -13.14 -109.13 -101.38
C LEU A 45 -13.65 -108.51 -100.07
N ARG A 46 -14.85 -108.92 -99.63
CA ARG A 46 -15.41 -108.47 -98.35
C ARG A 46 -14.62 -109.02 -97.18
N ASP A 47 -14.26 -110.30 -97.22
CA ASP A 47 -13.47 -110.96 -96.19
C ASP A 47 -12.05 -110.37 -96.13
N GLN A 48 -11.45 -110.04 -97.27
CA GLN A 48 -10.18 -109.30 -97.34
C GLN A 48 -10.30 -107.92 -96.68
N ALA A 49 -11.34 -107.13 -97.00
CA ALA A 49 -11.54 -105.82 -96.39
C ALA A 49 -11.80 -105.88 -94.87
N ILE A 50 -12.53 -106.89 -94.40
CA ILE A 50 -12.74 -107.14 -92.97
C ILE A 50 -11.44 -107.54 -92.29
N ALA A 51 -10.63 -108.40 -92.92
CA ALA A 51 -9.34 -108.82 -92.40
C ALA A 51 -8.38 -107.63 -92.29
N GLU A 52 -8.30 -106.78 -93.32
CA GLU A 52 -7.50 -105.55 -93.31
C GLU A 52 -7.95 -104.57 -92.23
N THR A 53 -9.27 -104.34 -92.09
CA THR A 53 -9.81 -103.46 -91.04
C THR A 53 -9.51 -103.99 -89.64
N LYS A 54 -9.66 -105.30 -89.42
CA LYS A 54 -9.30 -105.94 -88.15
C LYS A 54 -7.82 -105.81 -87.85
N TYR A 55 -6.97 -105.98 -88.86
CA TYR A 55 -5.52 -105.81 -88.72
C TYR A 55 -5.16 -104.35 -88.37
N GLN A 56 -5.75 -103.36 -89.04
CA GLN A 56 -5.53 -101.94 -88.72
C GLN A 56 -5.99 -101.60 -87.30
N ASN A 57 -7.20 -102.01 -86.90
CA ASN A 57 -7.69 -101.80 -85.53
C ASN A 57 -6.76 -102.43 -84.47
N GLN A 58 -6.20 -103.61 -84.77
CA GLN A 58 -5.24 -104.26 -83.88
C GLN A 58 -3.92 -103.47 -83.79
N CYS A 59 -3.46 -102.90 -84.91
CA CYS A 59 -2.27 -102.04 -84.95
C CYS A 59 -2.50 -100.71 -84.19
N ASP A 60 -3.68 -100.11 -84.33
CA ASP A 60 -4.04 -98.88 -83.62
C ASP A 60 -4.14 -99.12 -82.12
N LEU A 61 -4.80 -100.20 -81.69
CA LEU A 61 -4.88 -100.58 -80.28
C LEU A 61 -3.49 -100.82 -79.67
N LYS A 62 -2.59 -101.47 -80.42
CA LYS A 62 -1.19 -101.65 -80.00
C LYS A 62 -0.48 -100.31 -79.86
N SER A 63 -0.64 -99.41 -80.82
CA SER A 63 -0.03 -98.08 -80.82
C SER A 63 -0.56 -97.20 -79.67
N GLU A 64 -1.85 -97.25 -79.38
CA GLU A 64 -2.45 -96.54 -78.23
C GLU A 64 -1.97 -97.11 -76.90
N TRP A 65 -1.88 -98.44 -76.79
CA TRP A 65 -1.34 -99.10 -75.61
C TRP A 65 0.13 -98.72 -75.36
N GLU A 66 0.97 -98.69 -76.40
CA GLU A 66 2.37 -98.24 -76.31
C GLU A 66 2.43 -96.77 -75.82
N LYS A 67 1.67 -95.86 -76.43
CA LYS A 67 1.59 -94.45 -76.01
C LYS A 67 1.09 -94.28 -74.56
N ALA A 68 0.10 -95.05 -74.14
CA ALA A 68 -0.44 -95.00 -72.78
C ALA A 68 0.57 -95.54 -71.77
N THR A 69 1.28 -96.61 -72.13
CA THR A 69 2.31 -97.23 -71.30
C THR A 69 3.52 -96.32 -71.15
N ASP A 70 4.00 -95.70 -72.24
CA ASP A 70 5.08 -94.72 -72.20
C ASP A 70 4.74 -93.52 -71.31
N LYS A 71 3.53 -92.96 -71.46
CA LYS A 71 3.05 -91.88 -70.57
C LYS A 71 3.02 -92.33 -69.11
N ARG A 72 2.64 -93.58 -68.83
CA ARG A 72 2.62 -94.14 -67.46
C ARG A 72 4.04 -94.32 -66.92
N ILE A 73 4.98 -94.79 -67.73
CA ILE A 73 6.41 -94.94 -67.36
C ILE A 73 7.01 -93.57 -67.04
N GLN A 74 6.75 -92.55 -67.86
CA GLN A 74 7.22 -91.19 -67.62
C GLN A 74 6.66 -90.62 -66.31
N ARG A 75 5.35 -90.74 -66.07
CA ARG A 75 4.73 -90.32 -64.80
C ARG A 75 5.34 -91.04 -63.61
N ASN A 76 5.49 -92.36 -63.67
CA ASN A 76 6.10 -93.14 -62.59
C ASN A 76 7.55 -92.73 -62.33
N THR A 77 8.29 -92.35 -63.37
CA THR A 77 9.67 -91.86 -63.23
C THR A 77 9.70 -90.50 -62.53
N ILE A 78 8.77 -89.60 -62.89
CA ILE A 78 8.62 -88.31 -62.22
C ILE A 78 8.22 -88.50 -60.75
N VAL A 79 7.23 -89.35 -60.46
CA VAL A 79 6.79 -89.66 -59.09
C VAL A 79 7.95 -90.18 -58.25
N ARG A 80 8.70 -91.17 -58.74
CA ARG A 80 9.89 -91.69 -58.03
C ARG A 80 10.95 -90.61 -57.79
N ARG A 81 11.13 -89.67 -58.73
CA ARG A 81 12.09 -88.57 -58.56
C ARG A 81 11.61 -87.58 -57.52
N VAL A 82 10.33 -87.24 -57.52
CA VAL A 82 9.71 -86.38 -56.50
C VAL A 82 9.79 -87.03 -55.13
N ASP A 83 9.46 -88.33 -55.01
CA ASP A 83 9.54 -89.06 -53.75
C ASP A 83 10.96 -89.08 -53.18
N ARG A 84 11.99 -89.26 -54.03
CA ARG A 84 13.39 -89.17 -53.59
C ARG A 84 13.76 -87.78 -53.08
N LEU A 85 13.31 -86.73 -53.77
CA LEU A 85 13.56 -85.35 -53.34
C LEU A 85 12.82 -85.03 -52.04
N MET A 86 11.57 -85.49 -51.89
CA MET A 86 10.82 -85.36 -50.65
C MET A 86 11.51 -86.10 -49.50
N GLN A 87 12.02 -87.31 -49.74
CA GLN A 87 12.79 -88.06 -48.74
C GLN A 87 14.08 -87.33 -48.34
N SER A 88 14.83 -86.76 -49.30
CA SER A 88 16.01 -85.97 -48.96
C SER A 88 15.66 -84.72 -48.14
N GLU A 89 14.56 -84.04 -48.47
CA GLU A 89 14.09 -82.90 -47.68
C GLU A 89 13.63 -83.30 -46.29
N THR A 90 12.97 -84.45 -46.12
CA THR A 90 12.62 -84.95 -44.79
C THR A 90 13.86 -85.25 -43.94
N PHE A 91 14.90 -85.86 -44.52
CA PHE A 91 16.17 -86.08 -43.82
C PHE A 91 16.84 -84.75 -43.45
N ASN A 92 16.87 -83.77 -44.36
CA ASN A 92 17.41 -82.43 -44.08
C ASN A 92 16.65 -81.72 -42.94
N LEU A 93 15.32 -81.86 -42.90
CA LEU A 93 14.48 -81.30 -41.84
C LEU A 93 14.70 -82.02 -40.50
N GLU A 94 14.86 -83.33 -40.51
CA GLU A 94 15.18 -84.12 -39.32
C GLU A 94 16.56 -83.74 -38.76
N ASP A 95 17.59 -83.63 -39.60
CA ASP A 95 18.93 -83.15 -39.21
C ASP A 95 18.91 -81.73 -38.63
N ARG A 96 18.05 -80.86 -39.18
CA ARG A 96 17.90 -79.49 -38.65
C ARG A 96 17.17 -79.51 -37.31
N ARG A 97 16.15 -80.35 -37.15
CA ARG A 97 15.43 -80.52 -35.87
C ARG A 97 16.34 -81.09 -34.80
N GLU A 98 17.20 -82.05 -35.15
CA GLU A 98 18.15 -82.63 -34.21
C GLU A 98 19.17 -81.60 -33.74
N ARG A 99 19.77 -80.83 -34.66
CA ARG A 99 20.67 -79.73 -34.30
C ARG A 99 20.01 -78.68 -33.42
N LEU A 100 18.74 -78.36 -33.66
CA LEU A 100 17.99 -77.44 -32.81
C LEU A 100 17.74 -78.04 -31.42
N ARG A 101 17.39 -79.33 -31.32
CA ARG A 101 17.25 -80.02 -30.04
C ARG A 101 18.54 -79.99 -29.24
N GLU A 102 19.67 -80.31 -29.86
CA GLU A 102 20.98 -80.26 -29.20
C GLU A 102 21.34 -78.86 -28.70
N MET A 103 21.02 -77.81 -29.47
CA MET A 103 21.27 -76.43 -29.07
C MET A 103 20.41 -76.04 -27.87
N LEU A 104 19.11 -76.33 -27.91
CA LEU A 104 18.19 -76.04 -26.82
C LEU A 104 18.56 -76.81 -25.54
N LEU A 105 18.95 -78.08 -25.66
CA LEU A 105 19.41 -78.87 -24.51
C LEU A 105 20.67 -78.27 -23.88
N LYS A 106 21.63 -77.81 -24.69
CA LYS A 106 22.83 -77.12 -24.17
C LYS A 106 22.48 -75.82 -23.47
N GLU A 107 21.59 -75.02 -24.04
CA GLU A 107 21.11 -73.79 -23.41
C GLU A 107 20.40 -74.08 -22.07
N GLU A 108 19.55 -75.11 -22.02
CA GLU A 108 18.91 -75.57 -20.78
C GLU A 108 19.95 -76.01 -19.74
N GLU A 109 20.94 -76.83 -20.13
CA GLU A 109 22.02 -77.25 -19.23
C GLU A 109 22.85 -76.07 -18.71
N ASP A 110 23.17 -75.10 -19.57
CA ASP A 110 23.95 -73.93 -19.19
C ASP A 110 23.16 -73.01 -18.26
N HIS A 111 21.87 -72.84 -18.48
CA HIS A 111 20.99 -72.12 -17.55
C HIS A 111 20.86 -72.84 -16.21
N ILE A 112 20.77 -74.17 -16.18
CA ILE A 112 20.76 -74.94 -14.94
C ILE A 112 22.08 -74.72 -14.17
N LYS A 113 23.22 -74.82 -14.85
CA LYS A 113 24.54 -74.54 -14.24
C LYS A 113 24.65 -73.10 -13.71
N GLU A 114 24.13 -72.12 -14.45
CA GLU A 114 24.14 -70.72 -14.03
C GLU A 114 23.25 -70.49 -12.80
N MET A 115 22.09 -71.14 -12.73
CA MET A 115 21.20 -71.10 -11.57
C MET A 115 21.85 -71.75 -10.35
N GLU A 116 22.44 -72.93 -10.50
CA GLU A 116 23.18 -73.61 -9.43
C GLU A 116 24.40 -72.80 -8.94
N ALA A 117 25.11 -72.12 -9.84
CA ALA A 117 26.23 -71.26 -9.48
C ALA A 117 25.82 -69.94 -8.79
N LYS A 118 24.61 -69.43 -9.09
CA LYS A 118 24.04 -68.24 -8.44
C LYS A 118 23.44 -68.55 -7.07
N GLU A 119 23.06 -69.80 -6.82
CA GLU A 119 22.58 -70.23 -5.52
C GLU A 119 23.74 -70.27 -4.52
N GLU A 120 23.80 -69.25 -3.67
CA GLU A 120 24.75 -69.22 -2.55
C GLU A 120 24.61 -70.49 -1.72
N THR A 121 25.69 -71.24 -1.61
CA THR A 121 25.69 -72.45 -0.78
C THR A 121 25.41 -72.07 0.68
N THR A 122 24.80 -72.99 1.43
CA THR A 122 24.51 -72.79 2.86
C THR A 122 25.78 -72.45 3.65
N ILE A 123 26.93 -72.98 3.23
CA ILE A 123 28.25 -72.72 3.82
C ILE A 123 28.71 -71.29 3.56
N GLU A 124 28.56 -70.77 2.34
CA GLU A 124 28.88 -69.38 1.99
C GLU A 124 27.99 -68.39 2.72
N ARG A 125 26.68 -68.66 2.80
CA ARG A 125 25.74 -67.84 3.56
C ARG A 125 26.10 -67.79 5.04
N GLN A 126 26.46 -68.93 5.62
CA GLN A 126 26.94 -69.01 7.01
C GLN A 126 28.30 -68.31 7.19
N ALA A 127 29.20 -68.34 6.20
CA ALA A 127 30.45 -67.59 6.24
C ALA A 127 30.19 -66.07 6.21
N LYS A 128 29.32 -65.58 5.32
CA LYS A 128 28.91 -64.17 5.27
C LYS A 128 28.24 -63.72 6.59
N MET A 129 27.38 -64.55 7.18
CA MET A 129 26.79 -64.25 8.49
C MET A 129 27.85 -64.19 9.60
N ARG A 130 28.81 -65.11 9.61
CA ARG A 130 29.93 -65.10 10.57
C ARG A 130 30.81 -63.86 10.42
N GLU A 131 31.17 -63.49 9.21
CA GLU A 131 31.97 -62.27 8.94
C GLU A 131 31.19 -61.00 9.31
N ARG A 132 29.89 -60.93 9.00
CA ARG A 132 29.03 -59.83 9.42
C ARG A 132 28.92 -59.75 10.95
N ALA A 133 28.78 -60.88 11.64
CA ALA A 133 28.74 -60.93 13.10
C ALA A 133 30.07 -60.50 13.72
N LYS A 134 31.20 -60.92 13.15
CA LYS A 134 32.55 -60.46 13.57
C LYS A 134 32.70 -58.95 13.37
N PHE A 135 32.28 -58.42 12.22
CA PHE A 135 32.34 -56.99 11.93
C PHE A 135 31.48 -56.18 12.91
N LEU A 136 30.24 -56.60 13.17
CA LEU A 136 29.37 -55.94 14.14
C LEU A 136 29.95 -55.98 15.54
N LYS A 137 30.52 -57.12 15.96
CA LYS A 137 31.21 -57.24 17.25
C LYS A 137 32.40 -56.30 17.34
N GLN A 138 33.23 -56.21 16.29
CA GLN A 138 34.36 -55.28 16.23
C GLN A 138 33.92 -53.81 16.27
N LYS A 139 32.84 -53.47 15.55
CA LYS A 139 32.28 -52.11 15.56
C LYS A 139 31.77 -51.72 16.95
N HIS A 140 30.99 -52.58 17.60
CA HIS A 140 30.52 -52.32 18.96
C HIS A 140 31.66 -52.25 19.97
N GLU A 141 32.70 -53.07 19.80
CA GLU A 141 33.91 -52.99 20.61
C GLU A 141 34.62 -51.64 20.43
N GLN A 142 34.78 -51.17 19.18
CA GLN A 142 35.36 -49.86 18.88
C GLN A 142 34.55 -48.71 19.48
N GLU A 143 33.22 -48.74 19.32
CA GLU A 143 32.32 -47.75 19.93
C GLU A 143 32.46 -47.73 21.45
N ARG A 144 32.54 -48.92 22.09
CA ARG A 144 32.77 -49.01 23.54
C ARG A 144 34.12 -48.42 23.93
N LEU A 145 35.19 -48.72 23.19
CA LEU A 145 36.53 -48.20 23.47
C LEU A 145 36.60 -46.68 23.30
N GLN A 146 35.97 -46.12 22.27
CA GLN A 146 35.87 -44.67 22.06
C GLN A 146 35.14 -44.00 23.22
N PHE A 147 33.98 -44.54 23.61
CA PHE A 147 33.23 -44.01 24.74
C PHE A 147 34.05 -44.05 26.04
N VAL A 148 34.75 -45.16 26.29
CA VAL A 148 35.63 -45.28 27.46
C VAL A 148 36.76 -44.25 27.39
N GLN A 149 37.37 -44.05 26.23
CA GLN A 149 38.42 -43.05 26.03
C GLN A 149 37.90 -41.63 26.29
N GLU A 150 36.75 -41.26 25.75
CA GLU A 150 36.12 -39.95 26.00
C GLU A 150 35.84 -39.73 27.50
N LYS A 151 35.40 -40.77 28.21
CA LYS A 151 35.15 -40.68 29.66
C LYS A 151 36.44 -40.59 30.46
N LEU A 152 37.50 -41.28 30.05
CA LEU A 152 38.82 -41.13 30.65
C LEU A 152 39.39 -39.73 30.41
N ASP A 153 39.23 -39.19 29.20
CA ASP A 153 39.65 -37.83 28.86
C ASP A 153 38.84 -36.78 29.63
N GLN A 154 37.53 -36.97 29.75
CA GLN A 154 36.67 -36.11 30.56
C GLN A 154 37.13 -36.10 32.02
N ARG A 155 37.33 -37.28 32.60
CA ARG A 155 37.84 -37.43 33.97
C ARG A 155 39.19 -36.76 34.13
N TRP A 156 40.12 -36.97 33.18
CA TRP A 156 41.43 -36.32 33.21
C TRP A 156 41.32 -34.80 33.16
N ARG A 157 40.46 -34.24 32.30
CA ARG A 157 40.24 -32.77 32.24
C ARG A 157 39.67 -32.21 33.54
N GLU A 158 38.75 -32.94 34.17
CA GLU A 158 38.10 -32.52 35.42
C GLU A 158 39.04 -32.64 36.63
N GLU A 159 39.85 -33.70 36.69
CA GLU A 159 40.78 -33.99 37.79
C GLU A 159 42.17 -33.32 37.62
N CYS A 160 42.55 -32.89 36.42
CA CYS A 160 43.84 -32.25 36.16
C CYS A 160 43.89 -30.81 36.71
N GLU A 161 44.58 -30.62 37.84
CA GLU A 161 44.76 -29.31 38.48
C GLU A 161 45.56 -28.33 37.60
N GLU A 162 46.54 -28.80 36.83
CA GLU A 162 47.31 -27.95 35.90
C GLU A 162 46.42 -27.35 34.80
N LEU A 163 45.50 -28.15 34.26
CA LEU A 163 44.51 -27.68 33.29
C LEU A 163 43.54 -26.69 33.93
N ARG A 164 43.10 -26.95 35.17
CA ARG A 164 42.21 -26.03 35.90
C ARG A 164 42.87 -24.67 36.13
N ALA A 165 44.12 -24.66 36.56
CA ALA A 165 44.89 -23.44 36.79
C ALA A 165 45.10 -22.64 35.50
N THR A 166 45.43 -23.31 34.39
CA THR A 166 45.61 -22.66 33.08
C THR A 166 44.31 -22.11 32.50
N LEU A 167 43.19 -22.85 32.61
CA LEU A 167 41.87 -22.37 32.20
C LEU A 167 41.41 -21.17 33.05
N SER A 168 41.66 -21.21 34.36
CA SER A 168 41.36 -20.09 35.25
C SER A 168 42.16 -18.84 34.87
N LYS A 169 43.46 -19.00 34.55
CA LYS A 169 44.30 -17.89 34.08
C LYS A 169 43.82 -17.33 32.75
N ARG A 170 43.47 -18.19 31.79
CA ARG A 170 42.90 -17.77 30.51
C ARG A 170 41.60 -16.98 30.70
N HIS A 171 40.71 -17.49 31.55
CA HIS A 171 39.48 -16.78 31.89
C HIS A 171 39.76 -15.42 32.53
N GLN A 172 40.76 -15.33 33.41
CA GLN A 172 41.19 -14.07 34.00
C GLN A 172 41.72 -13.09 32.95
N ASP A 173 42.52 -13.57 31.99
CA ASP A 173 43.03 -12.76 30.88
C ASP A 173 41.86 -12.24 30.02
N ASP A 174 40.86 -13.09 29.72
CA ASP A 174 39.64 -12.70 29.00
C ASP A 174 38.90 -11.58 29.76
N VAL A 175 38.68 -11.74 31.08
CA VAL A 175 38.07 -10.71 31.93
C VAL A 175 38.88 -9.40 31.92
N PHE A 176 40.22 -9.47 31.90
CA PHE A 176 41.05 -8.28 31.80
C PHE A 176 40.93 -7.59 30.44
N THR A 177 40.84 -8.34 29.34
CA THR A 177 40.59 -7.74 28.02
C THR A 177 39.24 -7.04 27.97
N GLU A 178 38.17 -7.69 28.41
CA GLU A 178 36.83 -7.10 28.47
C GLU A 178 36.78 -5.85 29.36
N ARG A 179 37.43 -5.90 30.52
CA ARG A 179 37.53 -4.74 31.41
C ARG A 179 38.31 -3.59 30.75
N SER A 180 39.36 -3.87 30.00
CA SER A 180 40.13 -2.84 29.29
C SER A 180 39.29 -2.16 28.20
N ASP A 181 38.49 -2.93 27.47
CA ASP A 181 37.55 -2.40 26.47
C ASP A 181 36.45 -1.56 27.14
N GLN A 182 35.92 -2.01 28.28
CA GLN A 182 34.93 -1.25 29.06
C GLN A 182 35.49 0.10 29.52
N ILE A 183 36.75 0.13 29.98
CA ILE A 183 37.42 1.38 30.38
C ILE A 183 37.58 2.30 29.17
N ARG A 184 38.03 1.78 28.02
CA ARG A 184 38.16 2.56 26.77
C ARG A 184 36.83 3.19 26.36
N MET A 185 35.74 2.42 26.35
CA MET A 185 34.40 2.92 26.04
C MET A 185 33.96 4.01 27.01
N LYS A 186 34.24 3.86 28.30
CA LYS A 186 33.91 4.85 29.32
C LYS A 186 34.71 6.14 29.15
N GLU A 187 35.97 6.05 28.75
CA GLU A 187 36.80 7.22 28.43
C GLU A 187 36.30 7.97 27.20
N GLU A 188 35.93 7.25 26.14
CA GLU A 188 35.31 7.84 24.94
C GLU A 188 33.97 8.51 25.27
N GLN A 189 33.16 7.91 26.14
CA GLN A 189 31.93 8.52 26.61
C GLN A 189 32.22 9.82 27.38
N LYS A 190 33.17 9.81 28.31
CA LYS A 190 33.57 11.02 29.05
C LYS A 190 34.11 12.12 28.12
N LYS A 191 34.83 11.76 27.05
CA LYS A 191 35.29 12.75 26.05
C LYS A 191 34.11 13.39 25.34
N ARG A 192 33.14 12.59 24.87
CA ARG A 192 31.90 13.10 24.27
C ARG A 192 31.11 13.99 25.22
N GLU A 193 30.98 13.60 26.49
CA GLU A 193 30.31 14.41 27.52
C GLU A 193 31.01 15.77 27.71
N LYS A 194 32.36 15.79 27.75
CA LYS A 194 33.14 17.03 27.83
C LYS A 194 32.99 17.92 26.59
N GLU A 195 32.95 17.33 25.40
CA GLU A 195 32.72 18.07 24.15
C GLU A 195 31.34 18.72 24.15
N ILE A 196 30.30 17.99 24.60
CA ILE A 196 28.94 18.50 24.75
C ILE A 196 28.90 19.63 25.80
N GLU A 197 29.55 19.45 26.94
CA GLU A 197 29.62 20.47 28.00
C GLU A 197 30.34 21.74 27.52
N SER A 198 31.46 21.59 26.79
CA SER A 198 32.18 22.71 26.17
C SER A 198 31.29 23.44 25.17
N MET A 199 30.56 22.72 24.31
CA MET A 199 29.63 23.32 23.36
C MET A 199 28.53 24.12 24.08
N TYR A 200 27.98 23.59 25.18
CA TYR A 200 26.97 24.31 25.97
C TYR A 200 27.56 25.53 26.69
N ALA A 201 28.80 25.45 27.19
CA ALA A 201 29.50 26.59 27.77
C ALA A 201 29.68 27.73 26.75
N ASP A 202 30.11 27.40 25.52
CA ASP A 202 30.26 28.38 24.43
C ASP A 202 28.92 29.04 24.05
N LEU A 203 27.84 28.24 23.98
CA LEU A 203 26.50 28.76 23.72
C LEU A 203 26.02 29.69 24.83
N TRP A 204 26.30 29.33 26.08
CA TRP A 204 25.95 30.17 27.23
C TRP A 204 26.76 31.48 27.22
N GLU A 205 28.05 31.42 26.94
CA GLU A 205 28.88 32.63 26.82
C GLU A 205 28.33 33.57 25.73
N LYS A 206 27.94 33.04 24.58
CA LYS A 206 27.28 33.82 23.51
C LYS A 206 25.97 34.46 23.96
N ASP A 207 25.13 33.75 24.72
CA ASP A 207 23.89 34.32 25.25
C ASP A 207 24.16 35.45 26.28
N VAL A 208 25.17 35.27 27.14
CA VAL A 208 25.62 36.30 28.08
C VAL A 208 26.12 37.53 27.33
N GLN A 209 26.96 37.35 26.30
CA GLN A 209 27.45 38.45 25.46
C GLN A 209 26.30 39.17 24.75
N ALA A 210 25.31 38.44 24.22
CA ALA A 210 24.14 39.03 23.57
C ALA A 210 23.24 39.80 24.56
N LYS A 211 23.10 39.33 25.81
CA LYS A 211 22.40 40.07 26.87
C LYS A 211 23.15 41.35 27.24
N LYS A 212 24.47 41.26 27.43
CA LYS A 212 25.32 42.42 27.70
C LYS A 212 25.22 43.48 26.60
N LEU A 213 25.29 43.07 25.33
CA LEU A 213 25.13 43.98 24.19
C LEU A 213 23.75 44.65 24.18
N ARG A 214 22.68 43.90 24.48
CA ARG A 214 21.33 44.47 24.59
C ARG A 214 21.21 45.48 25.72
N GLU A 215 21.81 45.20 26.87
CA GLU A 215 21.84 46.14 28.00
C GLU A 215 22.63 47.41 27.66
N GLU A 216 23.79 47.27 27.00
CA GLU A 216 24.59 48.40 26.52
C GLU A 216 23.83 49.25 25.50
N GLN A 217 23.13 48.63 24.55
CA GLN A 217 22.28 49.32 23.57
C GLN A 217 21.11 50.04 24.26
N ALA A 218 20.40 49.38 25.17
CA ALA A 218 19.29 49.99 25.91
C ALA A 218 19.77 51.16 26.78
N ALA A 219 20.94 51.03 27.42
CA ALA A 219 21.57 52.11 28.18
C ALA A 219 21.94 53.29 27.28
N HIS A 220 22.51 53.03 26.10
CA HIS A 220 22.84 54.08 25.13
C HIS A 220 21.57 54.77 24.61
N GLU A 221 20.53 54.03 24.23
CA GLU A 221 19.25 54.59 23.80
C GLU A 221 18.59 55.43 24.91
N GLN A 222 18.71 55.00 26.17
CA GLN A 222 18.24 55.77 27.31
C GLN A 222 19.05 57.06 27.49
N MET A 223 20.38 57.00 27.34
CA MET A 223 21.24 58.19 27.39
C MET A 223 20.90 59.19 26.28
N GLU A 224 20.66 58.72 25.05
CA GLU A 224 20.26 59.60 23.94
C GLU A 224 18.88 60.23 24.15
N ARG A 225 17.89 59.45 24.61
CA ARG A 225 16.57 60.00 24.98
C ARG A 225 16.67 61.04 26.09
N ASN A 226 17.50 60.79 27.10
CA ASN A 226 17.75 61.75 28.17
C ASN A 226 18.43 63.02 27.63
N ARG A 227 19.41 62.90 26.73
CA ARG A 227 20.08 64.04 26.07
C ARG A 227 19.11 64.86 25.21
N GLU A 228 18.21 64.21 24.48
CA GLU A 228 17.20 64.90 23.68
C GLU A 228 16.19 65.63 24.57
N THR A 229 15.72 64.96 25.64
CA THR A 229 14.84 65.58 26.64
C THR A 229 15.51 66.80 27.28
N LEU A 230 16.79 66.70 27.63
CA LEU A 230 17.56 67.82 28.20
C LEU A 230 17.71 68.98 27.20
N ARG A 231 17.95 68.69 25.92
CA ARG A 231 17.98 69.71 24.86
C ARG A 231 16.64 70.44 24.73
N ILE A 232 15.52 69.71 24.76
CA ILE A 232 14.18 70.30 24.72
C ILE A 232 13.95 71.19 25.96
N LEU A 233 14.32 70.72 27.15
CA LEU A 233 14.19 71.50 28.39
C LEU A 233 15.06 72.77 28.37
N GLN A 234 16.26 72.70 27.82
CA GLN A 234 17.12 73.88 27.63
C GLN A 234 16.46 74.89 26.69
N LEU A 235 15.94 74.45 25.54
CA LEU A 235 15.20 75.33 24.62
C LEU A 235 13.97 75.97 25.28
N GLN A 236 13.23 75.21 26.09
CA GLN A 236 12.10 75.74 26.85
C GLN A 236 12.55 76.77 27.90
N SER A 237 13.65 76.51 28.61
CA SER A 237 14.22 77.46 29.57
C SER A 237 14.69 78.74 28.91
N GLU A 238 15.38 78.65 27.77
CA GLU A 238 15.81 79.80 26.97
C GLU A 238 14.62 80.59 26.42
N ALA A 239 13.56 79.91 25.97
CA ALA A 239 12.34 80.56 25.53
C ALA A 239 11.65 81.32 26.68
N ILE A 240 11.59 80.72 27.88
CA ILE A 240 11.04 81.36 29.08
C ILE A 240 11.89 82.57 29.49
N GLU A 241 13.23 82.47 29.47
CA GLU A 241 14.09 83.61 29.78
C GLU A 241 13.94 84.74 28.76
N LYS A 242 13.86 84.44 27.46
CA LYS A 242 13.55 85.45 26.43
C LYS A 242 12.21 86.13 26.66
N GLN A 243 11.16 85.37 26.98
CA GLN A 243 9.86 85.94 27.32
C GLN A 243 9.93 86.86 28.53
N LYS A 244 10.71 86.51 29.57
CA LYS A 244 10.92 87.38 30.74
C LYS A 244 11.70 88.65 30.37
N GLU A 245 12.70 88.56 29.50
CA GLU A 245 13.45 89.72 29.01
C GLU A 245 12.56 90.66 28.19
N GLU A 246 11.75 90.13 27.28
CA GLU A 246 10.74 90.88 26.53
C GLU A 246 9.71 91.54 27.46
N GLU A 247 9.23 90.82 28.48
CA GLU A 247 8.31 91.37 29.47
C GLU A 247 8.95 92.50 30.30
N LYS A 248 10.23 92.39 30.65
CA LYS A 248 10.97 93.47 31.31
C LYS A 248 11.12 94.69 30.41
N GLN A 249 11.49 94.50 29.15
CA GLN A 249 11.61 95.58 28.18
C GLN A 249 10.26 96.30 27.96
N LEU A 250 9.17 95.54 27.82
CA LEU A 250 7.81 96.08 27.76
C LEU A 250 7.49 96.92 29.00
N LYS A 251 7.78 96.42 30.20
CA LYS A 251 7.58 97.18 31.45
C LYS A 251 8.42 98.46 31.52
N GLU A 252 9.65 98.43 31.04
CA GLU A 252 10.51 99.63 30.97
C GLU A 252 9.97 100.66 29.97
N MET A 253 9.49 100.20 28.80
CA MET A 253 8.85 101.06 27.80
C MET A 253 7.53 101.65 28.32
N GLU A 254 6.69 100.85 28.99
CA GLU A 254 5.47 101.31 29.65
C GLU A 254 5.78 102.35 30.74
N ALA A 255 6.81 102.13 31.56
CA ALA A 255 7.25 103.08 32.57
C ALA A 255 7.76 104.39 31.96
N ALA A 256 8.52 104.32 30.86
CA ALA A 256 9.00 105.50 30.14
C ALA A 256 7.82 106.28 29.53
N TRP A 257 6.86 105.59 28.91
CA TRP A 257 5.65 106.21 28.35
C TRP A 257 4.79 106.87 29.44
N LEU A 258 4.61 106.21 30.59
CA LEU A 258 3.89 106.79 31.74
C LEU A 258 4.59 108.04 32.28
N ALA A 259 5.92 108.04 32.35
CA ALA A 259 6.70 109.22 32.78
C ALA A 259 6.59 110.38 31.79
N GLU A 260 6.58 110.10 30.48
CA GLU A 260 6.35 111.11 29.44
C GLU A 260 4.93 111.67 29.50
N GLN A 261 3.92 110.80 29.67
CA GLN A 261 2.53 111.19 29.86
C GLN A 261 2.33 112.05 31.12
N GLN A 262 3.04 111.75 32.22
CA GLN A 262 3.03 112.59 33.42
C GLN A 262 3.64 113.96 33.17
N LYS A 263 4.79 114.05 32.49
CA LYS A 263 5.41 115.34 32.12
C LYS A 263 4.48 116.20 31.27
N MET A 264 3.80 115.60 30.28
CA MET A 264 2.83 116.31 29.45
C MET A 264 1.65 116.83 30.28
N ARG A 265 1.12 116.02 31.22
CA ARG A 265 0.06 116.44 32.14
C ARG A 265 0.52 117.57 33.08
N GLU A 266 1.73 117.49 33.62
CA GLU A 266 2.31 118.57 34.44
C GLU A 266 2.43 119.87 33.65
N GLN A 267 2.86 119.81 32.39
CA GLN A 267 2.94 120.98 31.50
C GLN A 267 1.55 121.56 31.17
N GLU A 268 0.55 120.71 30.92
CA GLU A 268 -0.84 121.14 30.71
C GLU A 268 -1.43 121.79 31.97
N GLU A 269 -1.19 121.21 33.15
CA GLU A 269 -1.59 121.80 34.42
C GLU A 269 -0.90 123.14 34.68
N GLU A 270 0.40 123.27 34.39
CA GLU A 270 1.15 124.51 34.49
C GLU A 270 0.54 125.60 33.59
N PHE A 271 0.19 125.25 32.34
CA PHE A 271 -0.46 126.14 31.39
C PHE A 271 -1.86 126.56 31.87
N LEU A 272 -2.68 125.62 32.35
CA LEU A 272 -4.00 125.90 32.92
C LEU A 272 -3.92 126.78 34.17
N ARG A 273 -2.92 126.56 35.05
CA ARG A 273 -2.64 127.42 36.21
C ARG A 273 -2.33 128.84 35.77
N GLN A 274 -1.45 129.02 34.78
CA GLN A 274 -1.10 130.34 34.24
C GLN A 274 -2.31 131.02 33.56
N GLU A 275 -3.12 130.28 32.81
CA GLU A 275 -4.31 130.81 32.14
C GLU A 275 -5.39 131.25 33.15
N LYS A 276 -5.59 130.47 34.22
CA LYS A 276 -6.48 130.81 35.34
C LYS A 276 -6.05 132.10 36.05
N VAL A 277 -4.77 132.25 36.35
CA VAL A 277 -4.22 133.50 36.94
C VAL A 277 -4.43 134.68 35.98
N ARG A 278 -4.20 134.50 34.67
CA ARG A 278 -4.42 135.54 33.66
C ARG A 278 -5.88 135.99 33.59
N LYS A 279 -6.82 135.05 33.63
CA LYS A 279 -8.27 135.31 33.67
C LYS A 279 -8.68 136.04 34.96
N GLN A 280 -8.13 135.65 36.12
CA GLN A 280 -8.36 136.33 37.40
C GLN A 280 -7.84 137.77 37.40
N GLN A 281 -6.65 138.02 36.84
CA GLN A 281 -6.09 139.38 36.72
C GLN A 281 -6.86 140.26 35.72
N ALA A 282 -7.40 139.68 34.64
CA ALA A 282 -8.27 140.39 33.70
C ALA A 282 -9.61 140.78 34.35
N ALA A 283 -10.23 139.87 35.12
CA ALA A 283 -11.45 140.14 35.86
C ALA A 283 -11.25 141.21 36.95
N LYS A 284 -10.11 141.21 37.66
CA LYS A 284 -9.74 142.26 38.63
C LYS A 284 -9.61 143.63 37.95
N ARG A 285 -8.92 143.71 36.81
CA ARG A 285 -8.78 144.96 36.03
C ARG A 285 -10.12 145.48 35.51
N ALA A 286 -10.99 144.61 35.02
CA ALA A 286 -12.35 144.99 34.58
C ALA A 286 -13.20 145.52 35.76
N ARG A 287 -13.08 144.91 36.94
CA ARG A 287 -13.75 145.37 38.17
C ARG A 287 -13.22 146.73 38.64
N ASP A 288 -11.92 146.96 38.62
CA ASP A 288 -11.31 148.24 39.02
C ASP A 288 -11.70 149.39 38.08
N ILE A 289 -11.81 149.12 36.77
CA ILE A 289 -12.32 150.07 35.76
C ILE A 289 -13.80 150.38 35.99
N SER A 290 -14.61 149.36 36.30
CA SER A 290 -16.04 149.55 36.59
C SER A 290 -16.28 150.36 37.87
N ILE A 291 -15.42 150.22 38.89
CA ILE A 291 -15.52 151.01 40.13
C ILE A 291 -15.11 152.47 39.88
N ARG A 292 -14.06 152.73 39.09
CA ARG A 292 -13.67 154.10 38.68
C ARG A 292 -14.79 154.80 37.90
N LEU A 293 -15.36 154.13 36.89
CA LEU A 293 -16.45 154.67 36.08
C LEU A 293 -17.70 154.95 36.93
N LYS A 294 -18.01 154.11 37.94
CA LYS A 294 -19.14 154.34 38.85
C LYS A 294 -18.94 155.59 39.72
N ASN A 295 -17.75 155.77 40.29
CA ASN A 295 -17.45 156.92 41.16
C ASN A 295 -17.39 158.26 40.38
N GLU A 296 -16.96 158.22 39.11
CA GLU A 296 -16.90 159.38 38.22
C GLU A 296 -18.32 159.78 37.72
N LYS A 297 -19.23 158.81 37.62
CA LYS A 297 -20.64 159.02 37.28
C LYS A 297 -21.46 159.57 38.45
N GLU A 298 -21.28 159.04 39.66
CA GLU A 298 -21.94 159.56 40.89
C GLU A 298 -21.53 161.00 41.24
N ALA A 299 -20.34 161.45 40.81
CA ALA A 299 -19.88 162.83 40.99
C ALA A 299 -20.47 163.82 39.96
N ARG A 300 -20.77 163.36 38.73
CA ARG A 300 -21.45 164.15 37.70
C ARG A 300 -22.96 164.21 37.91
N GLU A 301 -23.59 163.10 38.31
CA GLU A 301 -25.03 163.02 38.55
C GLU A 301 -25.48 163.97 39.69
N LYS A 302 -24.65 164.21 40.72
CA LYS A 302 -24.93 165.22 41.79
C LYS A 302 -24.86 166.69 41.36
N GLN A 303 -24.20 167.02 40.23
CA GLN A 303 -24.21 168.37 39.65
C GLN A 303 -25.34 168.56 38.62
N GLU A 304 -25.86 167.46 38.05
CA GLU A 304 -26.91 167.47 37.01
C GLU A 304 -28.34 167.29 37.57
N GLU A 305 -28.52 166.64 38.73
CA GLU A 305 -29.82 166.49 39.41
C GLU A 305 -30.45 167.84 39.86
N LEU A 306 -29.65 168.87 40.16
CA LEU A 306 -30.17 170.21 40.48
C LEU A 306 -30.60 171.03 39.24
N ALA A 307 -30.33 170.54 38.02
CA ALA A 307 -30.64 171.22 36.76
C ALA A 307 -31.62 170.44 35.84
N LEU A 308 -31.81 169.13 36.06
CA LEU A 308 -32.72 168.26 35.28
C LEU A 308 -34.15 168.13 35.84
N ASP A 309 -34.38 168.45 37.11
CA ASP A 309 -35.74 168.54 37.69
C ASP A 309 -36.62 169.65 37.06
N MET A 310 -36.02 170.53 36.26
CA MET A 310 -36.72 171.64 35.58
C MET A 310 -37.02 171.36 34.10
N LYS A 311 -36.61 170.21 33.54
CA LYS A 311 -36.76 169.90 32.09
C LYS A 311 -37.43 168.55 31.75
N ILE A 312 -37.72 167.69 32.72
CA ILE A 312 -38.28 166.34 32.49
C ILE A 312 -39.83 166.30 32.41
N LEU A 313 -40.51 167.43 32.59
CA LEU A 313 -41.97 167.54 32.36
C LEU A 313 -42.37 167.77 30.88
N GLU A 314 -41.43 167.89 29.95
CA GLU A 314 -41.72 168.36 28.58
C GLU A 314 -41.48 167.33 27.45
N LYS A 315 -40.95 166.13 27.73
CA LYS A 315 -40.63 165.13 26.70
C LYS A 315 -41.14 163.72 27.01
N LEU A 316 -42.47 163.59 26.94
CA LEU A 316 -43.21 162.33 27.03
C LEU A 316 -44.04 162.04 25.77
N LEU A 317 -43.59 162.41 24.57
CA LEU A 317 -44.52 162.48 23.43
C LEU A 317 -44.01 162.13 22.02
N ASP A 318 -43.01 161.27 21.84
CA ASP A 318 -42.77 160.70 20.51
C ASP A 318 -42.25 159.26 20.57
N ASP A 319 -42.87 158.39 19.77
CA ASP A 319 -42.30 157.12 19.30
C ASP A 319 -42.53 155.86 20.13
N THR A 320 -43.82 155.50 20.15
CA THR A 320 -44.25 154.12 19.92
C THR A 320 -44.91 154.00 18.54
N ARG A 321 -44.20 153.49 17.50
CA ARG A 321 -44.89 152.95 16.30
C ARG A 321 -44.03 152.03 15.42
N ASN A 322 -44.23 150.71 15.58
CA ASN A 322 -44.37 149.67 14.54
C ASN A 322 -43.60 148.38 14.89
N GLU A 323 -44.32 147.28 15.14
CA GLU A 323 -43.95 145.91 14.76
C GLU A 323 -44.97 144.92 15.35
N ALA A 324 -46.16 144.81 14.74
CA ALA A 324 -47.19 143.87 15.19
C ALA A 324 -47.84 143.05 14.06
N MET A 325 -47.23 142.98 12.86
CA MET A 325 -47.85 142.31 11.70
C MET A 325 -47.05 141.14 11.08
N GLU A 326 -45.80 140.85 11.48
CA GLU A 326 -44.99 139.81 10.79
C GLU A 326 -45.09 138.38 11.37
N ASP A 327 -45.63 138.18 12.58
CA ASP A 327 -45.42 136.93 13.33
C ASP A 327 -46.33 135.73 12.94
N LYS A 328 -47.31 135.92 12.05
CA LYS A 328 -48.37 134.92 11.84
C LYS A 328 -48.12 133.93 10.68
N GLN A 329 -47.17 134.19 9.78
CA GLN A 329 -46.98 133.39 8.56
C GLN A 329 -45.91 132.28 8.68
N ARG A 330 -44.82 132.48 9.44
CA ARG A 330 -43.71 131.51 9.60
C ARG A 330 -44.06 130.20 10.33
N LYS A 331 -45.16 130.15 11.09
CA LYS A 331 -45.45 129.04 12.02
C LYS A 331 -46.15 127.83 11.39
N LYS A 332 -46.53 127.91 10.10
CA LYS A 332 -47.30 126.88 9.39
C LYS A 332 -46.41 125.97 8.52
N GLU A 333 -45.39 126.53 7.87
CA GLU A 333 -44.47 125.79 6.98
C GLU A 333 -43.55 124.82 7.75
N LEU A 334 -43.09 125.19 8.95
CA LEU A 334 -42.18 124.36 9.76
C LEU A 334 -42.80 123.03 10.25
N ARG A 335 -44.13 122.91 10.27
CA ARG A 335 -44.80 121.69 10.77
C ARG A 335 -44.92 120.60 9.71
N GLU A 336 -44.98 120.96 8.43
CA GLU A 336 -45.14 119.99 7.33
C GLU A 336 -43.83 119.29 6.99
N GLU A 337 -42.69 119.97 7.11
CA GLU A 337 -41.36 119.37 6.90
C GLU A 337 -40.99 118.35 7.99
N ASN A 338 -41.34 118.64 9.26
CA ASN A 338 -41.01 117.77 10.39
C ASN A 338 -41.75 116.42 10.32
N LEU A 339 -42.97 116.40 9.77
CA LEU A 339 -43.75 115.17 9.59
C LEU A 339 -43.15 114.24 8.53
N ARG A 340 -42.58 114.80 7.44
CA ARG A 340 -41.95 114.03 6.35
C ARG A 340 -40.62 113.40 6.79
N PHE A 341 -39.84 114.08 7.62
CA PHE A 341 -38.58 113.55 8.16
C PHE A 341 -38.79 112.33 9.07
N MET A 342 -39.84 112.35 9.89
CA MET A 342 -40.17 111.21 10.78
C MET A 342 -40.59 109.96 9.99
N GLN A 343 -41.28 110.12 8.85
CA GLN A 343 -41.67 109.01 7.99
C GLN A 343 -40.46 108.37 7.29
N TYR A 344 -39.49 109.16 6.85
CA TYR A 344 -38.24 108.68 6.26
C TYR A 344 -37.38 107.87 7.26
N CYS A 345 -37.25 108.35 8.50
CA CYS A 345 -36.53 107.63 9.56
C CYS A 345 -37.20 106.30 9.94
N ALA A 346 -38.53 106.22 9.89
CA ALA A 346 -39.27 104.99 10.17
C ALA A 346 -39.12 103.95 9.04
N LEU A 347 -39.03 104.39 7.77
CA LEU A 347 -38.80 103.52 6.62
C LEU A 347 -37.39 102.89 6.67
N ASN A 348 -36.36 103.70 6.95
CA ASN A 348 -34.97 103.20 7.04
C ASN A 348 -34.78 102.20 8.20
N ARG A 349 -35.46 102.38 9.34
CA ARG A 349 -35.40 101.40 10.44
C ARG A 349 -35.98 100.04 10.05
N LYS A 350 -37.08 100.02 9.30
CA LYS A 350 -37.65 98.77 8.78
C LYS A 350 -36.73 98.09 7.77
N GLU A 351 -36.07 98.87 6.92
CA GLU A 351 -35.14 98.36 5.93
C GLU A 351 -33.88 97.74 6.56
N GLU A 352 -33.34 98.35 7.62
CA GLU A 352 -32.24 97.77 8.39
C GLU A 352 -32.66 96.50 9.16
N GLU A 353 -33.85 96.48 9.78
CA GLU A 353 -34.37 95.27 10.44
C GLU A 353 -34.55 94.09 9.46
N GLU A 354 -34.94 94.35 8.20
CA GLU A 354 -35.02 93.30 7.19
C GLU A 354 -33.64 92.82 6.72
N ARG A 355 -32.65 93.71 6.63
CA ARG A 355 -31.26 93.33 6.33
C ARG A 355 -30.61 92.53 7.46
N GLU A 356 -30.86 92.89 8.72
CA GLU A 356 -30.40 92.13 9.88
C GLU A 356 -31.02 90.73 9.93
N LYS A 357 -32.33 90.61 9.69
CA LYS A 357 -33.01 89.30 9.58
C LYS A 357 -32.46 88.45 8.42
N ALA A 358 -32.13 89.06 7.28
CA ALA A 358 -31.53 88.36 6.15
C ALA A 358 -30.11 87.83 6.49
N LEU A 359 -29.30 88.63 7.22
CA LEU A 359 -27.99 88.22 7.70
C LEU A 359 -28.09 87.12 8.77
N GLU A 360 -29.03 87.24 9.70
CA GLU A 360 -29.28 86.24 10.73
C GLU A 360 -29.72 84.90 10.12
N ASN A 361 -30.58 84.92 9.10
CA ASN A 361 -30.94 83.73 8.33
C ASN A 361 -29.72 83.09 7.63
N HIS A 362 -28.79 83.91 7.12
CA HIS A 362 -27.57 83.40 6.49
C HIS A 362 -26.61 82.76 7.50
N VAL A 363 -26.45 83.36 8.68
CA VAL A 363 -25.64 82.80 9.77
C VAL A 363 -26.27 81.50 10.29
N ASN A 364 -27.59 81.48 10.50
CA ASN A 364 -28.31 80.29 10.93
C ASN A 364 -28.19 79.14 9.91
N ALA A 365 -28.28 79.44 8.61
CA ALA A 365 -28.07 78.44 7.56
C ALA A 365 -26.65 77.86 7.55
N GLU A 366 -25.61 78.66 7.81
CA GLU A 366 -24.23 78.17 7.94
C GLU A 366 -24.03 77.34 9.22
N VAL A 367 -24.64 77.73 10.34
CA VAL A 367 -24.65 76.96 11.59
C VAL A 367 -25.33 75.60 11.38
N GLU A 368 -26.47 75.56 10.70
CA GLU A 368 -27.18 74.32 10.37
C GLU A 368 -26.35 73.42 9.45
N LYS A 369 -25.64 73.97 8.45
CA LYS A 369 -24.70 73.18 7.61
C LYS A 369 -23.55 72.60 8.42
N GLN A 370 -22.97 73.35 9.36
CA GLN A 370 -21.89 72.85 10.24
C GLN A 370 -22.41 71.78 11.21
N TRP A 371 -23.62 71.96 11.74
CA TRP A 371 -24.27 70.97 12.59
C TRP A 371 -24.61 69.69 11.82
N ALA A 372 -25.11 69.80 10.59
CA ALA A 372 -25.33 68.67 9.69
C ALA A 372 -24.03 67.91 9.40
N LYS A 373 -22.92 68.61 9.13
CA LYS A 373 -21.58 68.00 8.96
C LYS A 373 -21.13 67.25 10.22
N LYS A 374 -21.33 67.83 11.42
CA LYS A 374 -21.05 67.15 12.70
C LYS A 374 -21.93 65.92 12.90
N MET A 375 -23.22 65.98 12.59
CA MET A 375 -24.11 64.81 12.69
C MET A 375 -23.77 63.71 11.68
N GLU A 376 -23.37 64.08 10.47
CA GLU A 376 -22.86 63.16 9.45
C GLU A 376 -21.60 62.43 9.95
N GLN A 377 -20.64 63.17 10.53
CA GLN A 377 -19.44 62.59 11.15
C GLN A 377 -19.78 61.65 12.31
N TYR A 378 -20.67 62.08 13.22
CA TYR A 378 -21.10 61.25 14.35
C TYR A 378 -21.81 59.97 13.89
N ARG A 379 -22.61 60.06 12.81
CA ARG A 379 -23.29 58.91 12.21
C ARG A 379 -22.28 57.94 11.58
N LYS A 380 -21.26 58.45 10.90
CA LYS A 380 -20.15 57.65 10.35
C LYS A 380 -19.33 56.97 11.44
N GLU A 381 -18.99 57.69 12.51
CA GLU A 381 -18.26 57.14 13.66
C GLU A 381 -19.07 56.06 14.37
N ARG A 382 -20.36 56.30 14.61
CA ARG A 382 -21.26 55.31 15.22
C ARG A 382 -21.42 54.07 14.33
N ALA A 383 -21.51 54.23 13.01
CA ALA A 383 -21.54 53.12 12.08
C ALA A 383 -20.21 52.34 12.06
N ALA A 384 -19.07 53.02 12.13
CA ALA A 384 -17.75 52.41 12.21
C ALA A 384 -17.56 51.63 13.52
N ARG A 385 -17.96 52.21 14.68
CA ARG A 385 -17.98 51.51 15.97
C ARG A 385 -18.89 50.28 15.95
N LYS A 386 -20.08 50.40 15.34
CA LYS A 386 -21.01 49.27 15.20
C LYS A 386 -20.39 48.14 14.35
N ARG A 387 -19.79 48.47 13.20
CA ARG A 387 -19.08 47.49 12.35
C ARG A 387 -17.89 46.85 13.06
N LEU A 388 -17.11 47.64 13.80
CA LEU A 388 -15.99 47.12 14.60
C LEU A 388 -16.50 46.14 15.67
N MET A 389 -17.58 46.48 16.38
CA MET A 389 -18.19 45.60 17.37
C MET A 389 -18.74 44.32 16.73
N GLU A 390 -19.42 44.41 15.59
CA GLU A 390 -19.89 43.25 14.82
C GLU A 390 -18.72 42.33 14.40
N ASN A 391 -17.62 42.91 13.91
CA ASN A 391 -16.41 42.15 13.55
C ASN A 391 -15.78 41.48 14.77
N VAL A 392 -15.66 42.17 15.90
CA VAL A 392 -15.13 41.60 17.15
C VAL A 392 -16.01 40.45 17.64
N MET A 393 -17.33 40.62 17.62
CA MET A 393 -18.27 39.56 18.01
C MET A 393 -18.21 38.35 17.06
N LYS A 394 -18.12 38.60 15.75
CA LYS A 394 -17.97 37.54 14.74
C LYS A 394 -16.66 36.78 14.91
N THR A 395 -15.55 37.49 15.10
CA THR A 395 -14.24 36.87 15.36
C THR A 395 -14.27 36.04 16.65
N ARG A 396 -14.94 36.54 17.69
CA ARG A 396 -15.08 35.81 18.96
C ARG A 396 -15.97 34.56 18.82
N GLN A 397 -17.02 34.62 17.99
CA GLN A 397 -17.83 33.46 17.65
C GLN A 397 -17.00 32.42 16.87
N GLU A 398 -16.26 32.84 15.86
CA GLU A 398 -15.36 31.97 15.08
C GLU A 398 -14.29 31.31 15.97
N GLN A 399 -13.68 32.06 16.91
CA GLN A 399 -12.72 31.49 17.88
C GLN A 399 -13.37 30.47 18.82
N MET A 400 -14.61 30.69 19.24
CA MET A 400 -15.36 29.76 20.10
C MET A 400 -15.77 28.50 19.33
N GLU A 401 -16.18 28.64 18.07
CA GLU A 401 -16.49 27.53 17.18
C GLU A 401 -15.24 26.71 16.85
N GLU A 402 -14.12 27.36 16.56
CA GLU A 402 -12.84 26.70 16.30
C GLU A 402 -12.35 25.93 17.53
N ARG A 403 -12.42 26.54 18.73
CA ARG A 403 -12.14 25.83 19.98
C ARG A 403 -13.05 24.62 20.19
N LYS A 404 -14.35 24.72 19.85
CA LYS A 404 -15.28 23.59 19.92
C LYS A 404 -14.92 22.50 18.91
N ARG A 405 -14.54 22.85 17.68
CA ARG A 405 -14.11 21.88 16.65
C ARG A 405 -12.86 21.14 17.08
N ILE A 406 -11.85 21.85 17.58
CA ILE A 406 -10.63 21.25 18.12
C ILE A 406 -10.96 20.32 19.30
N ALA A 407 -11.80 20.77 20.22
CA ALA A 407 -12.21 19.94 21.37
C ALA A 407 -12.99 18.67 20.95
N ASN A 408 -13.84 18.76 19.94
CA ASN A 408 -14.55 17.59 19.40
C ASN A 408 -13.59 16.65 18.66
N ALA A 409 -12.69 17.18 17.83
CA ALA A 409 -11.69 16.37 17.13
C ALA A 409 -10.76 15.63 18.09
N LEU A 410 -10.37 16.27 19.20
CA LEU A 410 -9.61 15.60 20.28
C LEU A 410 -10.41 14.47 20.93
N LYS A 411 -11.70 14.69 21.22
CA LYS A 411 -12.57 13.63 21.77
C LYS A 411 -12.77 12.47 20.80
N ASP A 412 -12.94 12.77 19.51
CA ASP A 412 -13.10 11.74 18.48
C ASP A 412 -11.80 10.93 18.32
N ALA A 413 -10.63 11.59 18.40
CA ALA A 413 -9.33 10.92 18.41
C ALA A 413 -9.14 10.04 19.66
N GLU A 414 -9.49 10.54 20.86
CA GLU A 414 -9.45 9.75 22.09
C GLU A 414 -10.41 8.55 22.02
N PHE A 415 -11.58 8.70 21.40
CA PHE A 415 -12.52 7.60 21.22
C PHE A 415 -11.97 6.55 20.25
N ALA A 416 -11.41 6.99 19.13
CA ALA A 416 -10.77 6.09 18.15
C ALA A 416 -9.57 5.34 18.76
N GLU A 417 -8.77 6.00 19.59
CA GLU A 417 -7.65 5.36 20.30
C GLU A 417 -8.16 4.32 21.32
N LYS A 418 -9.20 4.65 22.10
CA LYS A 418 -9.85 3.69 23.02
C LYS A 418 -10.43 2.49 22.28
N GLU A 419 -11.06 2.71 21.13
CA GLU A 419 -11.63 1.64 20.32
C GLU A 419 -10.52 0.75 19.71
N ALA A 420 -9.44 1.35 19.22
CA ALA A 420 -8.27 0.61 18.75
C ALA A 420 -7.62 -0.23 19.87
N MET A 421 -7.47 0.34 21.07
CA MET A 421 -6.98 -0.36 22.24
C MET A 421 -7.91 -1.51 22.64
N PHE A 422 -9.22 -1.32 22.57
CA PHE A 422 -10.20 -2.35 22.87
C PHE A 422 -10.18 -3.49 21.86
N GLN A 423 -10.06 -3.20 20.56
CA GLN A 423 -9.90 -4.21 19.51
C GLN A 423 -8.59 -4.99 19.69
N ALA A 424 -7.49 -4.31 20.00
CA ALA A 424 -6.21 -4.95 20.30
C ALA A 424 -6.29 -5.86 21.54
N TRP A 425 -7.01 -5.44 22.58
CA TRP A 425 -7.25 -6.24 23.77
C TRP A 425 -8.08 -7.50 23.46
N GLN A 426 -9.15 -7.37 22.68
CA GLN A 426 -9.96 -8.52 22.27
C GLN A 426 -9.16 -9.52 21.43
N GLU A 427 -8.32 -9.04 20.50
CA GLU A 427 -7.50 -9.91 19.68
C GLU A 427 -6.43 -10.63 20.52
N HIS A 428 -5.81 -9.91 21.46
CA HIS A 428 -4.90 -10.53 22.42
C HIS A 428 -5.61 -11.60 23.27
N GLU A 429 -6.84 -11.35 23.73
CA GLU A 429 -7.63 -12.32 24.48
C GLU A 429 -7.96 -13.58 23.66
N ARG A 430 -8.28 -13.41 22.37
CA ARG A 430 -8.50 -14.53 21.43
C ARG A 430 -7.24 -15.36 21.24
N ILE A 431 -6.10 -14.72 21.03
CA ILE A 431 -4.80 -15.39 20.88
C ILE A 431 -4.42 -16.14 22.16
N GLU A 432 -4.61 -15.53 23.33
CA GLU A 432 -4.42 -16.15 24.64
C GLU A 432 -5.28 -17.42 24.81
N LYS A 433 -6.57 -17.35 24.46
CA LYS A 433 -7.48 -18.51 24.53
C LYS A 433 -7.04 -19.61 23.58
N ALA A 434 -6.73 -19.29 22.32
CA ALA A 434 -6.25 -20.26 21.33
C ALA A 434 -4.92 -20.92 21.77
N ASN A 435 -4.00 -20.16 22.37
CA ASN A 435 -2.76 -20.70 22.91
C ASN A 435 -2.99 -21.63 24.10
N LYS A 436 -3.90 -21.28 25.01
CA LYS A 436 -4.30 -22.15 26.13
C LYS A 436 -4.92 -23.45 25.64
N GLU A 437 -5.81 -23.39 24.64
CA GLU A 437 -6.41 -24.57 24.02
C GLU A 437 -5.35 -25.46 23.34
N ARG A 438 -4.40 -24.87 22.60
CA ARG A 438 -3.28 -25.61 22.00
C ARG A 438 -2.42 -26.30 23.06
N ALA A 439 -2.14 -25.63 24.18
CA ALA A 439 -1.37 -26.22 25.28
C ALA A 439 -2.13 -27.39 25.93
N LEU A 440 -3.43 -27.22 26.18
CA LEU A 440 -4.29 -28.28 26.69
C LEU A 440 -4.34 -29.49 25.75
N GLN A 441 -4.46 -29.24 24.44
CA GLN A 441 -4.49 -30.31 23.45
C GLN A 441 -3.16 -31.07 23.42
N LYS A 442 -2.02 -30.37 23.39
CA LYS A 442 -0.69 -31.00 23.47
C LYS A 442 -0.53 -31.86 24.71
N ASN A 443 -1.01 -31.38 25.87
CA ASN A 443 -0.95 -32.14 27.11
C ASN A 443 -1.83 -33.39 27.06
N ARG A 444 -3.03 -33.30 26.45
CA ARG A 444 -3.91 -34.46 26.24
C ARG A 444 -3.28 -35.49 25.31
N ASP A 445 -2.71 -35.05 24.19
CA ASP A 445 -2.05 -35.93 23.23
C ASP A 445 -0.84 -36.63 23.90
N TYR A 446 -0.05 -35.87 24.67
CA TYR A 446 1.06 -36.42 25.44
C TYR A 446 0.61 -37.45 26.48
N GLN A 447 -0.46 -37.16 27.21
CA GLN A 447 -1.07 -38.11 28.16
C GLN A 447 -1.55 -39.39 27.46
N ALA A 448 -2.21 -39.27 26.30
CA ALA A 448 -2.65 -40.41 25.52
C ALA A 448 -1.46 -41.27 25.03
N HIS A 449 -0.37 -40.64 24.59
CA HIS A 449 0.85 -41.34 24.19
C HIS A 449 1.48 -42.12 25.37
N LEU A 450 1.54 -41.51 26.55
CA LEU A 450 2.00 -42.17 27.77
C LEU A 450 1.12 -43.38 28.13
N SER A 451 -0.20 -43.23 28.07
CA SER A 451 -1.13 -44.34 28.32
C SER A 451 -0.92 -45.49 27.32
N MET A 452 -0.80 -45.19 26.03
CA MET A 452 -0.49 -46.22 25.02
C MET A 452 0.85 -46.92 25.28
N GLN A 453 1.86 -46.19 25.73
CA GLN A 453 3.17 -46.77 26.06
C GLN A 453 3.07 -47.71 27.27
N ILE A 454 2.31 -47.32 28.30
CA ILE A 454 2.05 -48.15 29.48
C ILE A 454 1.30 -49.42 29.07
N ASP A 455 0.25 -49.30 28.25
CA ASP A 455 -0.54 -50.43 27.78
C ASP A 455 0.30 -51.40 26.94
N TYR A 456 1.14 -50.88 26.05
CA TYR A 456 2.07 -51.68 25.26
C TYR A 456 3.06 -52.45 26.15
N GLN A 457 3.66 -51.79 27.15
CA GLN A 457 4.55 -52.45 28.10
C GLN A 457 3.83 -53.51 28.94
N ALA A 458 2.58 -53.27 29.33
CA ALA A 458 1.77 -54.23 30.05
C ALA A 458 1.47 -55.46 29.19
N GLN A 459 1.12 -55.27 27.92
CA GLN A 459 0.92 -56.37 26.97
C GLN A 459 2.21 -57.17 26.73
N MET A 460 3.35 -56.50 26.58
CA MET A 460 4.64 -57.18 26.42
C MET A 460 4.99 -58.03 27.64
N LYS A 461 4.85 -57.48 28.86
CA LYS A 461 5.06 -58.24 30.09
C LYS A 461 4.09 -59.42 30.23
N GLN A 462 2.86 -59.26 29.74
CA GLN A 462 1.88 -60.35 29.76
C GLN A 462 2.28 -61.47 28.79
N LYS A 463 2.72 -61.12 27.58
CA LYS A 463 3.27 -62.09 26.62
C LYS A 463 4.49 -62.80 27.16
N GLU A 464 5.45 -62.09 27.76
CA GLU A 464 6.63 -62.70 28.40
C GLU A 464 6.21 -63.72 29.47
N LYS A 465 5.23 -63.39 30.33
CA LYS A 465 4.72 -64.33 31.33
C LYS A 465 4.03 -65.55 30.71
N ASP A 466 3.32 -65.37 29.60
CA ASP A 466 2.64 -66.46 28.91
C ASP A 466 3.67 -67.37 28.21
N GLU A 467 4.72 -66.81 27.60
CA GLU A 467 5.88 -67.54 27.06
C GLU A 467 6.62 -68.32 28.16
N GLU A 468 6.93 -67.69 29.29
CA GLU A 468 7.54 -68.36 30.46
C GLU A 468 6.67 -69.54 30.97
N ARG A 469 5.34 -69.40 30.93
CA ARG A 469 4.41 -70.48 31.30
C ARG A 469 4.44 -71.62 30.28
N GLU A 470 4.47 -71.31 29.00
CA GLU A 470 4.58 -72.33 27.95
C GLU A 470 5.91 -73.08 28.04
N GLU A 471 7.03 -72.37 28.23
CA GLU A 471 8.35 -72.96 28.47
C GLU A 471 8.36 -73.87 29.71
N PHE A 472 7.71 -73.44 30.80
CA PHE A 472 7.58 -74.25 32.00
C PHE A 472 6.74 -75.51 31.79
N LEU A 473 5.65 -75.43 31.02
CA LEU A 473 4.82 -76.58 30.68
C LEU A 473 5.57 -77.55 29.77
N LEU A 474 6.26 -77.06 28.73
CA LEU A 474 7.14 -77.85 27.87
C LEU A 474 8.27 -78.51 28.68
N GLY A 475 8.84 -77.79 29.66
CA GLY A 475 9.82 -78.33 30.61
C GLY A 475 9.25 -79.48 31.44
N GLN A 476 8.04 -79.33 31.98
CA GLN A 476 7.35 -80.42 32.69
C GLN A 476 7.06 -81.62 31.81
N GLU A 477 6.65 -81.40 30.56
CA GLU A 477 6.40 -82.48 29.59
C GLU A 477 7.70 -83.23 29.27
N ALA A 478 8.78 -82.51 28.99
CA ALA A 478 10.10 -83.10 28.78
C ALA A 478 10.59 -83.89 30.00
N GLU A 479 10.34 -83.38 31.21
CA GLU A 479 10.68 -84.10 32.45
C GLU A 479 9.81 -85.35 32.65
N LYS A 480 8.50 -85.30 32.35
CA LYS A 480 7.62 -86.47 32.33
C LYS A 480 8.08 -87.51 31.31
N GLU A 481 8.49 -87.08 30.12
CA GLU A 481 9.05 -87.96 29.09
C GLU A 481 10.38 -88.58 29.54
N TYR A 482 11.26 -87.80 30.18
CA TYR A 482 12.50 -88.29 30.76
C TYR A 482 12.22 -89.34 31.85
N GLN A 483 11.29 -89.07 32.76
CA GLN A 483 10.87 -90.03 33.78
C GLN A 483 10.21 -91.29 33.17
N ARG A 484 9.45 -91.16 32.08
CA ARG A 484 8.90 -92.29 31.32
C ARG A 484 10.03 -93.14 30.73
N ARG A 485 11.00 -92.52 30.06
CA ARG A 485 12.19 -93.20 29.51
C ARG A 485 13.05 -93.84 30.61
N LEU A 486 13.17 -93.20 31.77
CA LEU A 486 13.86 -93.74 32.93
C LEU A 486 13.15 -94.97 33.49
N LYS A 487 11.81 -94.91 33.63
CA LYS A 487 10.99 -96.07 34.02
C LYS A 487 11.07 -97.20 32.99
N GLU A 488 11.05 -96.90 31.71
CA GLU A 488 11.20 -97.87 30.62
C GLU A 488 12.61 -98.51 30.62
N ALA A 489 13.65 -97.72 30.88
CA ALA A 489 15.02 -98.21 31.04
C ALA A 489 15.20 -99.07 32.31
N LEU A 490 14.47 -98.77 33.39
CA LEU A 490 14.44 -99.58 34.61
C LEU A 490 13.59 -100.85 34.47
N GLN A 491 12.54 -100.83 33.64
CA GLN A 491 11.69 -101.98 33.32
C GLN A 491 12.32 -102.91 32.29
N ARG A 492 13.24 -102.40 31.45
CA ARG A 492 14.11 -103.24 30.63
C ARG A 492 14.99 -104.08 31.56
N PRO A 493 14.85 -105.41 31.61
CA PRO A 493 15.73 -106.23 32.43
C PRO A 493 17.16 -106.04 31.93
N ALA A 494 18.05 -105.62 32.83
CA ALA A 494 19.48 -105.59 32.55
C ALA A 494 19.95 -107.03 32.39
N ASN A 495 20.01 -107.51 31.13
CA ASN A 495 20.80 -108.69 30.77
C ASN A 495 22.30 -108.34 30.85
N LYS A 496 22.76 -107.98 32.05
CA LYS A 496 24.17 -108.00 32.42
C LYS A 496 24.39 -109.25 33.25
N ILE A 497 24.51 -110.38 32.56
CA ILE A 497 25.07 -111.58 33.18
C ILE A 497 26.52 -111.25 33.53
N HIS A 498 26.79 -111.12 34.82
CA HIS A 498 28.14 -110.89 35.33
C HIS A 498 29.04 -112.09 34.93
N PRO A 499 30.22 -111.87 34.31
CA PRO A 499 31.02 -112.94 33.69
C PRO A 499 31.43 -114.09 34.62
N ILE A 500 31.39 -113.89 35.95
CA ILE A 500 31.62 -114.93 36.96
C ILE A 500 30.49 -115.98 37.04
N ARG A 501 29.25 -115.65 36.67
CA ARG A 501 28.11 -116.60 36.74
C ARG A 501 28.05 -117.58 35.56
N LEU A 502 28.68 -117.25 34.42
CA LEU A 502 28.85 -118.18 33.29
C LEU A 502 29.84 -119.32 33.60
N MET A 503 30.80 -119.10 34.50
CA MET A 503 31.79 -120.10 34.90
C MET A 503 31.27 -121.09 35.97
N ALA A 504 30.19 -120.75 36.68
CA ALA A 504 29.63 -121.59 37.74
C ALA A 504 28.64 -122.66 37.22
N SER A 505 28.00 -122.45 36.06
CA SER A 505 27.04 -123.42 35.51
C SER A 505 27.68 -124.60 34.77
N HIS A 506 28.98 -124.55 34.48
CA HIS A 506 29.72 -125.66 33.86
C HIS A 506 30.33 -126.65 34.86
N ARG A 507 30.28 -126.39 36.16
CA ARG A 507 30.86 -127.27 37.20
C ARG A 507 29.86 -128.16 37.97
N SER A 508 28.56 -128.10 37.66
CA SER A 508 27.52 -128.89 38.38
C SER A 508 26.91 -130.04 37.55
N LYS A 509 27.63 -130.56 36.54
CA LYS A 509 27.28 -131.80 35.83
C LYS A 509 28.47 -132.78 35.85
N SER A 510 28.86 -133.19 37.05
CA SER A 510 29.54 -134.47 37.28
C SER A 510 29.30 -134.92 38.72
N ASN A 511 28.17 -135.59 38.93
CA ASN A 511 28.00 -136.75 39.81
C ASN A 511 26.60 -137.33 39.57
#